data_AF-A0A3L7MZB5-F1
#
_entry.id   AF-A0A3L7MZB5-F1
#
_cell.length_a   1.000
_cell.length_b   1.000
_cell.length_c   1.000
_cell.angle_alpha   90.00
_cell.angle_beta   90.00
_cell.angle_gamma   90.00
#
_symmetry.space_group_name_H-M   'P 1'
#
loop_
_entity.id
_entity.type
_entity.pdbx_description
1 polymer ?
#
loop_
_entity_poly.entity_id
_entity_poly.type
_entity_poly.pdbx_seq_one_letter_code
_entity_poly.pdbx_strand_id
1 'polypeptide(L)'
;MQKTLLAFAIALSFCGLAHGRESCGAPSGRDCMRVRATPGCSDASCCSAICALDPFCGQVEWDYICRQSAVERCSPAVAINDTMDTAILIQTGSFEVCTIGATNGTEIRLPAGCGGIFGNDIIHDVWFRFVATHTGRAIVSSCPATHPGNSAEFDSIILLRAASGEVIGCSDETLGCGGYAEVDVPITAGNTYFVQVGGHDIYVGFGSFSLEQRGVLPPPSCPADLTANGVVNAQDLSIMLSGWGTASGDVTGDGLTNALDLATLLGAWGTCP
;
A
#
# COMPACT_ATOMS: atom_id res chain seq x y z
N MET A 1 -17.27 -68.33 -7.35
CA MET A 1 -18.58 -68.46 -6.66
C MET A 1 -18.35 -69.04 -5.27
N GLN A 2 -18.23 -68.19 -4.26
CA GLN A 2 -18.09 -68.56 -2.84
C GLN A 2 -18.29 -67.24 -2.06
N LYS A 3 -18.97 -67.11 -0.91
CA LYS A 3 -19.48 -68.08 0.06
C LYS A 3 -20.45 -67.32 1.00
N THR A 4 -21.18 -68.14 1.75
CA THR A 4 -22.23 -67.95 2.74
C THR A 4 -21.78 -67.37 4.11
N LEU A 5 -22.78 -66.93 4.90
CA LEU A 5 -22.98 -67.06 6.36
C LEU A 5 -22.56 -65.95 7.38
N LEU A 6 -23.61 -65.27 7.88
CA LEU A 6 -24.08 -65.06 9.28
C LEU A 6 -23.16 -64.54 10.43
N ALA A 7 -23.47 -63.32 10.87
CA ALA A 7 -23.88 -62.82 12.21
C ALA A 7 -23.02 -63.04 13.49
N PHE A 8 -22.58 -61.93 14.13
CA PHE A 8 -22.91 -61.52 15.52
C PHE A 8 -22.25 -60.15 15.91
N ALA A 9 -23.04 -59.27 16.55
CA ALA A 9 -22.75 -58.23 17.57
C ALA A 9 -21.57 -57.20 17.52
N ILE A 10 -21.95 -55.93 17.81
CA ILE A 10 -21.22 -54.82 18.46
C ILE A 10 -20.04 -54.16 17.73
N ALA A 11 -20.24 -52.91 17.29
CA ALA A 11 -19.40 -51.75 17.61
C ALA A 11 -20.02 -50.46 17.01
N LEU A 12 -20.32 -49.46 17.84
CA LEU A 12 -20.19 -48.07 17.40
C LEU A 12 -18.74 -47.88 16.91
N SER A 13 -18.57 -47.16 15.81
CA SER A 13 -17.29 -46.76 15.19
C SER A 13 -16.76 -47.65 14.04
N PHE A 14 -17.01 -47.18 12.83
CA PHE A 14 -16.02 -47.06 11.75
C PHE A 14 -16.08 -45.56 11.38
N CYS A 15 -15.13 -44.68 11.74
CA CYS A 15 -13.72 -44.65 11.37
C CYS A 15 -13.52 -45.04 9.90
N GLY A 16 -13.52 -44.05 9.00
CA GLY A 16 -13.30 -44.33 7.59
C GLY A 16 -13.56 -43.25 6.54
N LEU A 17 -13.65 -41.96 6.91
CA LEU A 17 -13.34 -40.87 5.96
C LEU A 17 -12.49 -39.84 6.70
N ALA A 18 -11.18 -40.08 6.70
CA ALA A 18 -10.20 -39.04 6.94
C ALA A 18 -10.24 -38.05 5.77
N HIS A 19 -11.25 -37.18 5.75
CA HIS A 19 -11.06 -35.86 5.16
C HIS A 19 -10.13 -35.16 6.14
N GLY A 20 -8.89 -34.92 5.70
CA GLY A 20 -7.78 -34.53 6.56
C GLY A 20 -8.22 -33.50 7.60
N ARG A 21 -8.15 -33.88 8.88
CA ARG A 21 -7.89 -32.90 9.92
C ARG A 21 -6.58 -32.28 9.51
N GLU A 22 -6.61 -31.17 8.78
CA GLU A 22 -5.42 -30.33 8.68
C GLU A 22 -5.25 -29.79 10.08
N SER A 23 -4.45 -30.52 10.86
CA SER A 23 -4.14 -30.20 12.22
C SER A 23 -3.64 -28.78 12.25
N CYS A 24 -4.19 -27.96 13.13
CA CYS A 24 -3.59 -26.70 13.52
C CYS A 24 -2.07 -26.84 13.60
N GLY A 25 -1.33 -25.99 12.90
CA GLY A 25 0.11 -26.16 12.73
C GLY A 25 0.56 -27.00 11.54
N ALA A 26 -0.33 -27.29 10.58
CA ALA A 26 0.05 -28.04 9.38
C ALA A 26 1.19 -27.30 8.64
N PRO A 27 2.25 -28.02 8.23
CA PRO A 27 3.51 -27.43 7.76
C PRO A 27 3.42 -26.70 6.41
N SER A 28 2.25 -26.65 5.78
CA SER A 28 2.04 -25.93 4.51
C SER A 28 1.95 -24.40 4.66
N GLY A 29 2.42 -23.82 5.77
CA GLY A 29 2.72 -22.38 5.87
C GLY A 29 1.50 -21.46 5.66
N ARG A 30 0.35 -21.82 6.23
CA ARG A 30 -0.91 -21.09 6.12
C ARG A 30 -1.03 -19.93 7.10
N ASP A 31 -0.88 -18.70 6.63
CA ASP A 31 -1.06 -17.50 7.45
C ASP A 31 -2.42 -17.48 8.18
N CYS A 32 -2.41 -17.38 9.51
CA CYS A 32 -3.62 -17.28 10.33
C CYS A 32 -4.42 -16.00 10.08
N MET A 33 -3.76 -14.99 9.52
CA MET A 33 -4.34 -13.69 9.26
C MET A 33 -5.00 -13.60 7.88
N ARG A 34 -4.90 -14.62 7.02
CA ARG A 34 -5.59 -14.65 5.71
C ARG A 34 -6.79 -15.56 5.68
N VAL A 35 -7.87 -15.09 5.02
CA VAL A 35 -9.06 -15.90 4.71
C VAL A 35 -8.74 -16.95 3.65
N ARG A 36 -9.41 -18.10 3.69
CA ARG A 36 -9.23 -19.19 2.73
C ARG A 36 -10.38 -20.19 2.80
N ALA A 37 -10.67 -20.82 1.66
CA ALA A 37 -11.65 -21.89 1.50
C ALA A 37 -11.29 -23.22 2.20
N THR A 38 -10.25 -23.27 3.04
CA THR A 38 -9.79 -24.48 3.73
C THR A 38 -9.63 -24.22 5.23
N PRO A 39 -9.88 -25.23 6.09
CA PRO A 39 -9.86 -25.04 7.53
C PRO A 39 -8.45 -24.86 8.11
N GLY A 40 -8.40 -24.28 9.31
CA GLY A 40 -7.20 -24.14 10.15
C GLY A 40 -6.14 -23.16 9.63
N CYS A 41 -5.08 -22.98 10.43
CA CYS A 41 -3.91 -22.13 10.10
C CYS A 41 -2.58 -22.70 10.63
N SER A 42 -1.46 -22.06 10.28
CA SER A 42 -0.09 -22.55 10.55
C SER A 42 0.40 -22.31 11.97
N ASP A 43 -0.15 -21.33 12.70
CA ASP A 43 0.12 -21.22 14.12
C ASP A 43 -0.78 -22.21 14.86
N ALA A 44 -0.17 -23.26 15.40
CA ALA A 44 -0.89 -24.31 16.11
C ALA A 44 -1.66 -23.78 17.32
N SER A 45 -1.07 -22.83 18.05
CA SER A 45 -1.68 -22.27 19.26
C SER A 45 -2.87 -21.40 18.89
N CYS A 46 -2.68 -20.47 17.96
CA CYS A 46 -3.75 -19.61 17.44
C CYS A 46 -4.88 -20.43 16.84
N CYS A 47 -4.55 -21.32 15.89
CA CYS A 47 -5.53 -22.17 15.24
C CYS A 47 -6.33 -22.99 16.25
N SER A 48 -5.67 -23.61 17.23
CA SER A 48 -6.38 -24.44 18.22
C SER A 48 -7.33 -23.62 19.09
N ALA A 49 -6.95 -22.38 19.43
CA ALA A 49 -7.81 -21.46 20.16
C ALA A 49 -9.05 -21.07 19.34
N ILE A 50 -8.89 -20.73 18.06
CA ILE A 50 -10.01 -20.37 17.19
C ILE A 50 -10.93 -21.56 16.91
N CYS A 51 -10.36 -22.72 16.54
CA CYS A 51 -11.14 -23.93 16.26
C CYS A 51 -11.91 -24.46 17.48
N ALA A 52 -11.45 -24.16 18.70
CA ALA A 52 -12.14 -24.53 19.93
C ALA A 52 -13.36 -23.63 20.21
N LEU A 53 -13.34 -22.39 19.73
CA LEU A 53 -14.44 -21.44 19.85
C LEU A 53 -15.48 -21.67 18.75
N ASP A 54 -14.99 -21.82 17.52
CA ASP A 54 -15.80 -22.08 16.35
C ASP A 54 -15.27 -23.31 15.60
N PRO A 55 -15.95 -24.47 15.73
CA PRO A 55 -15.61 -25.67 14.98
C PRO A 55 -15.64 -25.48 13.46
N PHE A 56 -16.41 -24.52 12.92
CA PHE A 56 -16.43 -24.20 11.49
C PHE A 56 -15.02 -23.88 10.97
N CYS A 57 -14.26 -23.08 11.73
CA CYS A 57 -12.89 -22.67 11.40
C CYS A 57 -11.91 -23.85 11.27
N GLY A 58 -12.16 -24.94 11.99
CA GLY A 58 -11.32 -26.14 12.00
C GLY A 58 -11.83 -27.29 11.14
N GLN A 59 -13.05 -27.18 10.59
CA GLN A 59 -13.73 -28.30 9.91
C GLN A 59 -14.24 -27.97 8.52
N VAL A 60 -14.52 -26.69 8.25
CA VAL A 60 -15.16 -26.25 7.01
C VAL A 60 -14.25 -25.28 6.27
N GLU A 61 -14.03 -24.10 6.83
CA GLU A 61 -13.35 -23.00 6.15
C GLU A 61 -12.71 -22.04 7.15
N TRP A 62 -11.57 -21.43 6.81
CA TRP A 62 -11.00 -20.32 7.57
C TRP A 62 -11.41 -18.99 6.94
N ASP A 63 -12.65 -18.60 7.17
CA ASP A 63 -13.27 -17.43 6.56
C ASP A 63 -12.90 -16.11 7.27
N TYR A 64 -13.60 -15.02 6.90
CA TYR A 64 -13.45 -13.70 7.52
C TYR A 64 -13.65 -13.71 9.04
N ILE A 65 -14.63 -14.46 9.55
CA ILE A 65 -14.94 -14.51 10.99
C ILE A 65 -13.83 -15.26 11.73
N CYS A 66 -13.35 -16.37 11.15
CA CYS A 66 -12.20 -17.11 11.69
C CYS A 66 -10.95 -16.22 11.76
N ARG A 67 -10.69 -15.48 10.68
CA ARG A 67 -9.57 -14.56 10.57
C ARG A 67 -9.69 -13.39 11.56
N GLN A 68 -10.85 -12.77 11.68
CA GLN A 68 -11.08 -11.65 12.62
C GLN A 68 -10.92 -12.13 14.07
N SER A 69 -11.44 -13.31 14.40
CA SER A 69 -11.23 -13.94 15.71
C SER A 69 -9.74 -14.19 15.99
N ALA A 70 -8.96 -14.56 14.97
CA ALA A 70 -7.52 -14.74 15.07
C ALA A 70 -6.79 -13.41 15.34
N VAL A 71 -7.16 -12.33 14.67
CA VAL A 71 -6.61 -10.99 14.93
C VAL A 71 -6.78 -10.60 16.41
N GLU A 72 -7.96 -10.83 16.97
CA GLU A 72 -8.27 -10.44 18.35
C GLU A 72 -7.56 -11.29 19.41
N ARG A 73 -7.23 -12.54 19.08
CA ARG A 73 -6.79 -13.54 20.08
C ARG A 73 -5.35 -13.98 19.94
N CYS A 74 -4.74 -13.76 18.78
CA CYS A 74 -3.43 -14.32 18.45
C CYS A 74 -2.31 -13.28 18.36
N SER A 75 -2.55 -12.04 18.82
CA SER A 75 -1.55 -10.96 18.88
C SER A 75 -0.76 -10.82 17.58
N PRO A 76 -1.38 -10.33 16.49
CA PRO A 76 -0.70 -10.14 15.22
C PRO A 76 0.54 -9.25 15.40
N ALA A 77 1.54 -9.47 14.54
CA ALA A 77 2.70 -8.59 14.49
C ALA A 77 2.25 -7.16 14.15
N VAL A 78 2.93 -6.17 14.72
CA VAL A 78 2.69 -4.76 14.39
C VAL A 78 2.91 -4.54 12.91
N ALA A 79 2.03 -3.75 12.29
CA ALA A 79 2.16 -3.40 10.88
C ALA A 79 3.53 -2.75 10.60
N ILE A 80 4.20 -3.16 9.52
CA ILE A 80 5.56 -2.66 9.21
C ILE A 80 5.56 -1.17 8.84
N ASN A 81 4.41 -0.65 8.44
CA ASN A 81 4.19 0.70 7.96
C ASN A 81 3.08 1.39 8.77
N ASP A 82 3.05 1.13 10.07
CA ASP A 82 2.04 1.61 11.02
C ASP A 82 2.09 3.13 11.27
N THR A 83 3.16 3.78 10.84
CA THR A 83 3.36 5.23 11.04
C THR A 83 3.89 5.90 9.78
N MET A 84 3.71 7.22 9.70
CA MET A 84 4.24 8.06 8.63
C MET A 84 5.77 7.90 8.46
N ASP A 85 6.53 7.76 9.54
CA ASP A 85 8.00 7.57 9.50
C ASP A 85 8.39 6.22 8.87
N THR A 86 7.57 5.20 9.08
CA THR A 86 7.75 3.84 8.55
C THR A 86 7.08 3.62 7.19
N ALA A 87 6.58 4.68 6.55
CA ALA A 87 5.83 4.58 5.31
C ALA A 87 6.62 3.86 4.19
N ILE A 88 5.99 2.88 3.55
CA ILE A 88 6.59 2.11 2.45
C ILE A 88 6.70 3.00 1.22
N LEU A 89 7.89 3.07 0.61
CA LEU A 89 8.10 3.78 -0.64
C LEU A 89 7.44 3.03 -1.80
N ILE A 90 6.56 3.72 -2.52
CA ILE A 90 5.84 3.22 -3.68
C ILE A 90 6.02 4.13 -4.90
N GLN A 91 5.66 3.61 -6.07
CA GLN A 91 5.55 4.35 -7.32
C GLN A 91 4.11 4.24 -7.85
N THR A 92 3.84 4.70 -9.06
CA THR A 92 2.57 4.41 -9.76
C THR A 92 2.38 2.89 -9.90
N GLY A 93 1.18 2.38 -9.61
CA GLY A 93 0.87 0.95 -9.65
C GLY A 93 -0.26 0.55 -8.71
N SER A 94 -0.42 -0.76 -8.50
CA SER A 94 -1.36 -1.34 -7.53
C SER A 94 -0.62 -1.95 -6.35
N PHE A 95 -1.15 -1.74 -5.14
CA PHE A 95 -0.50 -2.11 -3.89
C PHE A 95 -1.48 -2.87 -2.99
N GLU A 96 -0.98 -3.92 -2.32
CA GLU A 96 -1.71 -4.59 -1.25
C GLU A 96 -1.62 -3.75 0.02
N VAL A 97 -2.73 -3.68 0.74
CA VAL A 97 -2.88 -3.06 2.06
C VAL A 97 -3.15 -4.17 3.06
N CYS A 98 -2.51 -4.09 4.22
CA CYS A 98 -2.78 -4.95 5.36
C CYS A 98 -2.86 -4.07 6.60
N THR A 99 -4.05 -3.93 7.19
CA THR A 99 -4.27 -3.16 8.42
C THR A 99 -4.19 -4.04 9.68
N ILE A 100 -3.91 -5.34 9.51
CA ILE A 100 -3.80 -6.29 10.62
C ILE A 100 -2.55 -5.95 11.44
N GLY A 101 -2.76 -5.73 12.74
CA GLY A 101 -1.70 -5.31 13.66
C GLY A 101 -1.35 -3.83 13.55
N ALA A 102 -2.09 -3.05 12.75
CA ALA A 102 -1.95 -1.60 12.73
C ALA A 102 -2.57 -0.99 14.00
N THR A 103 -1.90 0.00 14.56
CA THR A 103 -2.37 0.80 15.69
C THR A 103 -2.99 2.11 15.20
N ASN A 104 -3.52 2.91 16.12
CA ASN A 104 -3.99 4.25 15.80
C ASN A 104 -2.88 5.24 16.18
N GLY A 105 -2.35 5.94 15.18
CA GLY A 105 -1.39 7.03 15.39
C GLY A 105 -2.01 8.29 15.99
N THR A 106 -1.26 9.39 15.96
CA THR A 106 -1.79 10.72 16.32
C THR A 106 -2.65 11.33 15.21
N GLU A 107 -2.55 10.78 14.00
CA GLU A 107 -3.19 11.22 12.76
C GLU A 107 -4.58 10.62 12.53
N ILE A 108 -5.31 10.36 13.63
CA ILE A 108 -6.64 9.76 13.62
C ILE A 108 -7.72 10.70 13.08
N ARG A 109 -7.60 12.01 13.27
CA ARG A 109 -8.69 12.94 12.98
C ARG A 109 -8.71 13.37 11.51
N LEU A 110 -9.86 13.15 10.88
CA LEU A 110 -10.13 13.52 9.50
C LEU A 110 -10.71 14.95 9.40
N PRO A 111 -10.40 15.68 8.31
CA PRO A 111 -11.15 16.88 7.96
C PRO A 111 -12.66 16.61 7.82
N ALA A 112 -13.47 17.64 8.07
CA ALA A 112 -14.93 17.50 7.99
C ALA A 112 -15.37 17.07 6.58
N GLY A 113 -16.19 16.03 6.51
CA GLY A 113 -16.71 15.49 5.25
C GLY A 113 -15.87 14.38 4.62
N CYS A 114 -14.70 14.06 5.21
CA CYS A 114 -13.88 12.93 4.76
C CYS A 114 -14.45 11.57 5.17
N GLY A 115 -14.90 11.41 6.43
CA GLY A 115 -15.39 10.13 6.99
C GLY A 115 -16.92 9.94 6.87
N GLY A 116 -17.53 10.54 5.85
CA GLY A 116 -18.97 10.45 5.64
C GLY A 116 -19.81 11.00 6.80
N ILE A 117 -20.92 10.31 7.10
CA ILE A 117 -21.88 10.70 8.15
C ILE A 117 -21.69 9.95 9.47
N PHE A 118 -20.81 8.95 9.51
CA PHE A 118 -20.67 8.02 10.64
C PHE A 118 -19.43 8.29 11.50
N GLY A 119 -18.53 9.18 11.07
CA GLY A 119 -17.37 9.54 11.85
C GLY A 119 -16.49 10.57 11.15
N ASN A 120 -15.43 11.00 11.82
CA ASN A 120 -14.33 11.68 11.14
C ASN A 120 -13.01 11.17 11.74
N ASP A 121 -12.95 9.87 12.03
CA ASP A 121 -11.77 9.22 12.56
C ASP A 121 -11.36 8.10 11.60
N ILE A 122 -10.06 7.93 11.39
CA ILE A 122 -9.46 6.80 10.67
C ILE A 122 -8.69 5.95 11.67
N ILE A 123 -8.93 4.64 11.67
CA ILE A 123 -8.32 3.73 12.62
C ILE A 123 -7.63 2.55 11.92
N HIS A 124 -6.67 1.93 12.60
CA HIS A 124 -5.85 0.84 12.08
C HIS A 124 -5.20 1.19 10.74
N ASP A 125 -4.52 2.33 10.71
CA ASP A 125 -4.01 2.93 9.50
C ASP A 125 -2.58 2.48 9.17
N VAL A 126 -2.32 2.37 7.87
CA VAL A 126 -1.00 2.06 7.34
C VAL A 126 -0.59 3.07 6.29
N TRP A 127 0.72 3.24 6.16
CA TRP A 127 1.32 4.37 5.50
C TRP A 127 2.16 3.95 4.30
N PHE A 128 1.98 4.67 3.20
CA PHE A 128 2.81 4.60 2.01
C PHE A 128 3.31 5.99 1.67
N ARG A 129 4.46 6.09 1.01
CA ARG A 129 5.03 7.35 0.54
C ARG A 129 5.40 7.25 -0.92
N PHE A 130 5.24 8.33 -1.67
CA PHE A 130 5.73 8.42 -3.04
C PHE A 130 6.34 9.80 -3.29
N VAL A 131 7.30 9.83 -4.22
CA VAL A 131 7.79 11.08 -4.79
C VAL A 131 7.03 11.31 -6.09
N ALA A 132 6.38 12.46 -6.21
CA ALA A 132 5.64 12.79 -7.41
C ALA A 132 6.61 12.89 -8.61
N THR A 133 6.31 12.14 -9.65
CA THR A 133 7.04 12.17 -10.93
C THR A 133 6.42 13.16 -11.89
N HIS A 134 5.19 13.62 -11.64
CA HIS A 134 4.47 14.57 -12.48
C HIS A 134 4.02 15.78 -11.66
N THR A 135 4.00 16.95 -12.31
CA THR A 135 3.19 18.09 -11.85
C THR A 135 1.82 17.98 -12.52
N GLY A 136 0.78 17.84 -11.71
CA GLY A 136 -0.57 17.52 -12.19
C GLY A 136 -1.44 17.00 -11.06
N ARG A 137 -1.98 15.79 -11.20
CA ARG A 137 -2.89 15.14 -10.26
C ARG A 137 -2.40 13.75 -9.85
N ALA A 138 -2.57 13.41 -8.58
CA ALA A 138 -2.48 12.05 -8.07
C ALA A 138 -3.89 11.51 -7.85
N ILE A 139 -4.17 10.33 -8.40
CA ILE A 139 -5.42 9.59 -8.21
C ILE A 139 -5.08 8.35 -7.41
N VAL A 140 -5.66 8.24 -6.22
CA VAL A 140 -5.51 7.07 -5.35
C VAL A 140 -6.88 6.47 -5.13
N SER A 141 -7.06 5.20 -5.53
CA SER A 141 -8.37 4.59 -5.58
C SER A 141 -8.33 3.15 -5.06
N SER A 142 -9.24 2.81 -4.15
CA SER A 142 -9.58 1.41 -3.83
C SER A 142 -10.77 0.91 -4.66
N CYS A 143 -11.35 1.75 -5.53
CA CYS A 143 -12.55 1.41 -6.28
C CYS A 143 -12.31 0.35 -7.37
N PRO A 144 -13.01 -0.81 -7.33
CA PRO A 144 -12.87 -1.85 -8.34
C PRO A 144 -13.43 -1.46 -9.72
N ALA A 145 -14.36 -0.49 -9.76
CA ALA A 145 -15.00 -0.04 -10.99
C ALA A 145 -14.08 0.85 -11.84
N THR A 146 -13.27 1.70 -11.22
CA THR A 146 -12.27 2.51 -11.91
C THR A 146 -10.94 1.75 -12.06
N HIS A 147 -10.64 0.84 -11.14
CA HIS A 147 -9.40 0.06 -11.12
C HIS A 147 -9.69 -1.44 -10.87
N PRO A 148 -9.86 -2.23 -11.96
CA PRO A 148 -10.15 -3.65 -11.84
C PRO A 148 -9.07 -4.41 -11.04
N GLY A 149 -9.50 -5.19 -10.06
CA GLY A 149 -8.63 -5.96 -9.17
C GLY A 149 -8.45 -5.35 -7.78
N ASN A 150 -8.94 -4.13 -7.56
CA ASN A 150 -9.02 -3.60 -6.20
C ASN A 150 -10.13 -4.30 -5.40
N SER A 151 -9.91 -4.43 -4.10
CA SER A 151 -10.83 -5.02 -3.14
C SER A 151 -10.47 -4.58 -1.73
N ALA A 152 -11.43 -4.62 -0.80
CA ALA A 152 -11.16 -4.40 0.62
C ALA A 152 -12.02 -5.33 1.48
N GLU A 153 -11.40 -5.93 2.50
CA GLU A 153 -12.10 -6.71 3.54
C GLU A 153 -12.65 -5.85 4.68
N PHE A 154 -12.37 -4.54 4.63
CA PHE A 154 -12.77 -3.54 5.61
C PHE A 154 -13.26 -2.28 4.90
N ASP A 155 -13.99 -1.45 5.63
CA ASP A 155 -14.50 -0.17 5.12
C ASP A 155 -13.37 0.85 5.09
N SER A 156 -12.82 1.11 3.89
CA SER A 156 -11.53 1.78 3.73
C SER A 156 -11.66 3.30 3.59
N ILE A 157 -10.95 4.05 4.42
CA ILE A 157 -10.70 5.48 4.25
C ILE A 157 -9.30 5.68 3.67
N ILE A 158 -9.19 6.51 2.64
CA ILE A 158 -7.92 6.92 2.04
C ILE A 158 -7.71 8.42 2.25
N LEU A 159 -6.51 8.79 2.70
CA LEU A 159 -6.05 10.16 2.72
C LEU A 159 -4.76 10.33 1.93
N LEU A 160 -4.63 11.49 1.29
CA LEU A 160 -3.38 11.98 0.76
C LEU A 160 -2.88 13.13 1.62
N ARG A 161 -1.60 13.06 1.99
CA ARG A 161 -0.94 14.06 2.83
C ARG A 161 0.32 14.61 2.15
N ALA A 162 0.58 15.89 2.38
CA ALA A 162 1.86 16.50 2.04
C ALA A 162 2.96 16.03 3.00
N ALA A 163 4.23 16.30 2.66
CA ALA A 163 5.36 15.99 3.53
C ALA A 163 5.29 16.65 4.93
N SER A 164 4.52 17.73 5.08
CA SER A 164 4.24 18.38 6.37
C SER A 164 3.26 17.60 7.26
N GLY A 165 2.62 16.54 6.75
CA GLY A 165 1.53 15.81 7.42
C GLY A 165 0.13 16.40 7.15
N GLU A 166 0.05 17.57 6.52
CA GLU A 166 -1.21 18.21 6.12
C GLU A 166 -2.02 17.32 5.17
N VAL A 167 -3.31 17.15 5.45
CA VAL A 167 -4.24 16.44 4.56
C VAL A 167 -4.54 17.31 3.35
N ILE A 168 -4.20 16.83 2.16
CA ILE A 168 -4.48 17.51 0.88
C ILE A 168 -5.68 16.91 0.15
N GLY A 169 -6.12 15.72 0.54
CA GLY A 169 -7.36 15.11 0.10
C GLY A 169 -7.67 13.84 0.87
N CYS A 170 -8.93 13.44 0.82
CA CYS A 170 -9.47 12.31 1.56
C CYS A 170 -10.72 11.77 0.86
N SER A 171 -11.02 10.50 1.04
CA SER A 171 -12.25 9.87 0.63
C SER A 171 -12.48 8.63 1.47
N ASP A 172 -13.70 8.45 1.92
CA ASP A 172 -14.24 7.23 2.52
C ASP A 172 -15.02 6.47 1.44
N GLU A 173 -16.00 7.13 0.84
CA GLU A 173 -16.77 6.59 -0.27
C GLU A 173 -16.80 7.52 -1.48
N THR A 174 -16.85 6.92 -2.68
CA THR A 174 -17.08 7.62 -3.94
C THR A 174 -18.37 7.14 -4.61
N LEU A 175 -19.20 8.10 -5.05
CA LEU A 175 -20.45 7.81 -5.74
C LEU A 175 -20.19 7.01 -7.03
N GLY A 176 -20.88 5.88 -7.19
CA GLY A 176 -20.69 4.98 -8.33
C GLY A 176 -19.58 3.93 -8.13
N CYS A 177 -18.93 3.95 -6.96
CA CYS A 177 -17.87 3.02 -6.58
C CYS A 177 -18.26 2.07 -5.45
N GLY A 178 -19.55 1.92 -5.12
CA GLY A 178 -20.03 0.90 -4.18
C GLY A 178 -19.46 1.00 -2.76
N GLY A 179 -19.17 2.21 -2.28
CA GLY A 179 -18.59 2.45 -0.94
C GLY A 179 -17.07 2.47 -0.89
N TYR A 180 -16.38 2.37 -2.03
CA TYR A 180 -14.91 2.45 -2.05
C TYR A 180 -14.41 3.90 -2.18
N ALA A 181 -13.25 4.17 -1.57
CA ALA A 181 -12.59 5.45 -1.57
C ALA A 181 -11.87 5.77 -2.90
N GLU A 182 -11.97 7.02 -3.33
CA GLU A 182 -11.16 7.57 -4.43
C GLU A 182 -10.78 9.02 -4.12
N VAL A 183 -9.49 9.29 -4.12
CA VAL A 183 -8.91 10.61 -3.85
C VAL A 183 -8.23 11.11 -5.10
N ASP A 184 -8.56 12.33 -5.51
CA ASP A 184 -7.96 12.97 -6.68
C ASP A 184 -7.54 14.42 -6.36
N VAL A 185 -6.23 14.64 -6.25
CA VAL A 185 -5.64 15.89 -5.71
C VAL A 185 -4.50 16.41 -6.57
N PRO A 186 -4.24 17.73 -6.57
CA PRO A 186 -3.08 18.27 -7.25
C PRO A 186 -1.76 17.85 -6.57
N ILE A 187 -0.76 17.52 -7.37
CA ILE A 187 0.62 17.21 -6.96
C ILE A 187 1.64 17.98 -7.79
N THR A 188 2.83 18.19 -7.24
CA THR A 188 3.96 18.84 -7.92
C THR A 188 5.14 17.88 -7.98
N ALA A 189 5.76 17.75 -9.15
CA ALA A 189 6.90 16.86 -9.35
C ALA A 189 8.04 17.17 -8.37
N GLY A 190 8.73 16.12 -7.90
CA GLY A 190 9.81 16.21 -6.92
C GLY A 190 9.35 16.29 -5.46
N ASN A 191 8.08 16.66 -5.20
CA ASN A 191 7.56 16.67 -3.82
C ASN A 191 7.24 15.25 -3.33
N THR A 192 7.42 15.04 -2.02
CA THR A 192 7.02 13.81 -1.35
C THR A 192 5.60 13.92 -0.82
N TYR A 193 4.82 12.87 -1.03
CA TYR A 193 3.45 12.73 -0.56
C TYR A 193 3.27 11.38 0.15
N PHE A 194 2.26 11.31 1.00
CA PHE A 194 1.91 10.13 1.76
C PHE A 194 0.49 9.70 1.44
N VAL A 195 0.29 8.39 1.37
CA VAL A 195 -1.02 7.75 1.33
C VAL A 195 -1.22 7.07 2.68
N GLN A 196 -2.25 7.50 3.40
CA GLN A 196 -2.70 6.86 4.64
C GLN A 196 -3.96 6.07 4.31
N VAL A 197 -3.96 4.77 4.62
CA VAL A 197 -5.10 3.88 4.37
C VAL A 197 -5.47 3.18 5.66
N GLY A 198 -6.73 3.24 6.06
CA GLY A 198 -7.21 2.67 7.31
C GLY A 198 -8.70 2.41 7.25
N GLY A 199 -9.26 1.93 8.35
CA GLY A 199 -10.67 1.63 8.50
C GLY A 199 -11.49 2.83 8.98
N HIS A 200 -12.73 2.93 8.52
CA HIS A 200 -13.78 3.72 9.19
C HIS A 200 -14.18 3.08 10.53
N ASP A 201 -14.21 1.74 10.56
CA ASP A 201 -14.64 0.92 11.69
C ASP A 201 -13.48 0.10 12.28
N ILE A 202 -13.76 -0.63 13.37
CA ILE A 202 -12.77 -1.45 14.11
C ILE A 202 -12.25 -2.66 13.32
N TYR A 203 -12.81 -2.92 12.14
CA TYR A 203 -12.43 -4.05 11.32
C TYR A 203 -11.12 -3.78 10.59
N VAL A 204 -10.21 -4.74 10.68
CA VAL A 204 -8.95 -4.75 9.95
C VAL A 204 -8.99 -5.82 8.86
N GLY A 205 -8.00 -5.86 7.99
CA GLY A 205 -7.89 -6.91 6.99
C GLY A 205 -6.95 -6.58 5.86
N PHE A 206 -7.13 -7.33 4.78
CA PHE A 206 -6.44 -7.06 3.53
C PHE A 206 -7.29 -6.16 2.63
N GLY A 207 -6.60 -5.39 1.81
CA GLY A 207 -7.21 -4.64 0.73
C GLY A 207 -6.20 -4.28 -0.34
N SER A 208 -6.60 -3.44 -1.27
CA SER A 208 -5.72 -2.92 -2.30
C SER A 208 -6.15 -1.55 -2.78
N PHE A 209 -5.18 -0.77 -3.22
CA PHE A 209 -5.41 0.49 -3.92
C PHE A 209 -4.49 0.63 -5.12
N SER A 210 -4.87 1.50 -6.05
CA SER A 210 -4.03 1.95 -7.15
C SER A 210 -3.61 3.40 -6.96
N LEU A 211 -2.37 3.71 -7.34
CA LEU A 211 -1.86 5.08 -7.45
C LEU A 211 -1.58 5.37 -8.92
N GLU A 212 -2.26 6.38 -9.47
CA GLU A 212 -2.01 6.96 -10.79
C GLU A 212 -1.51 8.41 -10.65
N GLN A 213 -0.56 8.82 -11.48
CA GLN A 213 -0.15 10.22 -11.61
C GLN A 213 -0.43 10.71 -13.03
N ARG A 214 -1.25 11.75 -13.17
CA ARG A 214 -1.56 12.39 -14.45
C ARG A 214 -1.00 13.79 -14.47
N GLY A 215 -0.26 14.17 -15.50
CA GLY A 215 0.27 15.52 -15.60
C GLY A 215 1.42 15.61 -16.57
N VAL A 216 2.22 16.65 -16.38
CA VAL A 216 3.45 16.84 -17.14
C VAL A 216 4.61 16.35 -16.29
N LEU A 217 5.50 15.55 -16.88
CA LEU A 217 6.78 15.25 -16.26
C LEU A 217 7.54 16.58 -16.05
N PRO A 218 8.32 16.73 -14.96
CA PRO A 218 9.24 17.85 -14.88
C PRO A 218 10.11 17.81 -16.15
N PRO A 219 10.41 18.97 -16.76
CA PRO A 219 11.36 19.02 -17.86
C PRO A 219 12.61 18.24 -17.43
N PRO A 220 13.18 17.38 -18.30
CA PRO A 220 14.45 16.76 -18.01
C PRO A 220 15.39 17.84 -17.49
N SER A 221 16.05 17.60 -16.37
CA SER A 221 16.99 18.59 -15.84
C SER A 221 17.96 18.94 -16.97
N CYS A 222 18.06 20.23 -17.29
CA CYS A 222 19.04 20.76 -18.22
C CYS A 222 20.05 21.60 -17.43
N PRO A 223 20.90 21.00 -16.57
CA PRO A 223 21.84 21.77 -15.73
C PRO A 223 22.74 22.69 -16.55
N ALA A 224 22.96 22.35 -17.82
CA ALA A 224 23.76 23.10 -18.77
C ALA A 224 23.11 24.38 -19.32
N ASP A 225 21.79 24.59 -19.16
CA ASP A 225 21.11 25.85 -19.50
C ASP A 225 21.14 26.80 -18.30
N LEU A 226 22.30 27.42 -18.11
CA LEU A 226 22.58 28.34 -17.02
C LEU A 226 21.80 29.66 -17.13
N THR A 227 21.24 29.96 -18.30
CA THR A 227 20.37 31.13 -18.52
C THR A 227 18.88 30.84 -18.33
N ALA A 228 18.48 29.57 -18.20
CA ALA A 228 17.10 29.11 -18.11
C ALA A 228 16.22 29.57 -19.29
N ASN A 229 16.78 29.61 -20.49
CA ASN A 229 16.07 30.07 -21.70
C ASN A 229 15.58 28.92 -22.61
N GLY A 230 15.81 27.67 -22.21
CA GLY A 230 15.44 26.46 -22.93
C GLY A 230 16.45 26.02 -24.00
N VAL A 231 17.64 26.64 -24.09
CA VAL A 231 18.66 26.31 -25.10
C VAL A 231 20.07 26.45 -24.53
N VAL A 232 20.82 25.35 -24.48
CA VAL A 232 22.26 25.38 -24.16
C VAL A 232 23.04 25.93 -25.34
N ASN A 233 23.63 27.12 -25.17
CA ASN A 233 24.41 27.77 -26.20
C ASN A 233 25.58 28.60 -25.63
N ALA A 234 26.15 29.47 -26.47
CA ALA A 234 27.29 30.30 -26.11
C ALA A 234 27.03 31.23 -24.90
N GLN A 235 25.77 31.56 -24.62
CA GLN A 235 25.36 32.35 -23.47
C GLN A 235 25.59 31.58 -22.17
N ASP A 236 25.19 30.31 -22.10
CA ASP A 236 25.43 29.44 -20.95
C ASP A 236 26.92 29.17 -20.78
N LEU A 237 27.62 28.91 -21.89
CA LEU A 237 29.08 28.77 -21.88
C LEU A 237 29.77 30.02 -21.30
N SER A 238 29.27 31.23 -21.62
CA SER A 238 29.85 32.47 -21.10
C SER A 238 29.68 32.59 -19.58
N ILE A 239 28.54 32.14 -19.03
CA ILE A 239 28.29 32.10 -17.59
C ILE A 239 29.24 31.11 -16.92
N MET A 240 29.34 29.90 -17.48
CA MET A 240 30.24 28.87 -16.96
C MET A 240 31.70 29.34 -16.91
N LEU A 241 32.21 29.90 -18.02
CA LEU A 241 33.59 30.38 -18.08
C LEU A 241 33.83 31.58 -17.15
N SER A 242 32.83 32.41 -16.91
CA SER A 242 32.91 33.52 -15.93
C SER A 242 32.95 33.03 -14.49
N GLY A 243 32.35 31.86 -14.21
CA GLY A 243 32.29 31.23 -12.90
C GLY A 243 33.38 30.18 -12.64
N TRP A 244 34.45 30.14 -13.45
CA TRP A 244 35.47 29.10 -13.35
C TRP A 244 36.07 28.96 -11.95
N GLY A 245 36.11 27.73 -11.42
CA GLY A 245 36.57 27.45 -10.05
C GLY A 245 35.58 27.83 -8.93
N THR A 246 34.35 28.22 -9.27
CA THR A 246 33.26 28.51 -8.31
C THR A 246 32.09 27.54 -8.52
N ALA A 247 31.05 27.57 -7.68
CA ALA A 247 29.85 26.76 -7.88
C ALA A 247 28.89 27.30 -8.97
N SER A 248 29.15 28.48 -9.56
CA SER A 248 28.17 29.16 -10.43
C SER A 248 27.98 28.53 -11.82
N GLY A 249 28.92 27.72 -12.29
CA GLY A 249 28.82 26.92 -13.52
C GLY A 249 29.00 25.43 -13.25
N ASP A 250 28.76 24.97 -12.01
CA ASP A 250 28.84 23.56 -11.62
C ASP A 250 27.59 22.83 -12.08
N VAL A 251 27.63 22.31 -13.30
CA VAL A 251 26.51 21.59 -13.93
C VAL A 251 26.55 20.10 -13.59
N THR A 252 27.66 19.62 -13.02
CA THR A 252 27.87 18.23 -12.61
C THR A 252 27.51 18.00 -11.14
N GLY A 253 27.42 19.06 -10.34
CA GLY A 253 27.08 19.03 -8.92
C GLY A 253 28.26 18.66 -8.00
N ASP A 254 29.50 18.83 -8.46
CA ASP A 254 30.72 18.44 -7.72
C ASP A 254 31.26 19.56 -6.79
N GLY A 255 30.63 20.73 -6.83
CA GLY A 255 30.94 21.92 -6.05
C GLY A 255 31.88 22.91 -6.75
N LEU A 256 32.42 22.62 -7.93
CA LEU A 256 33.39 23.47 -8.62
C LEU A 256 33.26 23.43 -10.15
N THR A 257 33.07 24.59 -10.78
CA THR A 257 33.11 24.75 -12.24
C THR A 257 34.50 24.43 -12.78
N ASN A 258 34.62 23.33 -13.51
CA ASN A 258 35.86 22.84 -14.08
C ASN A 258 35.66 22.23 -15.49
N ALA A 259 36.68 21.52 -15.99
CA ALA A 259 36.64 20.95 -17.32
C ALA A 259 35.54 19.89 -17.51
N LEU A 260 35.12 19.22 -16.44
CA LEU A 260 34.03 18.24 -16.46
C LEU A 260 32.67 18.92 -16.69
N ASP A 261 32.44 20.07 -16.07
CA ASP A 261 31.26 20.90 -16.32
C ASP A 261 31.23 21.40 -17.75
N LEU A 262 32.37 21.89 -18.25
CA LEU A 262 32.50 22.31 -19.64
C LEU A 262 32.17 21.18 -20.61
N ALA A 263 32.69 19.98 -20.38
CA ALA A 263 32.38 18.82 -21.22
C ALA A 263 30.88 18.47 -21.17
N THR A 264 30.26 18.56 -19.99
CA THR A 264 28.83 18.30 -19.79
C THR A 264 27.97 19.33 -20.51
N LEU A 265 28.30 20.62 -20.42
CA LEU A 265 27.60 21.69 -21.14
C LEU A 265 27.73 21.52 -22.66
N LEU A 266 28.94 21.27 -23.16
CA LEU A 266 29.15 21.06 -24.60
C LEU A 266 28.44 19.80 -25.12
N GLY A 267 28.33 18.76 -24.29
CA GLY A 267 27.58 17.55 -24.61
C GLY A 267 26.06 17.76 -24.67
N ALA A 268 25.55 18.80 -24.01
CA ALA A 268 24.12 19.17 -23.98
C ALA A 268 23.75 20.28 -24.96
N TRP A 269 24.66 20.68 -25.86
CA TRP A 269 24.46 21.83 -26.75
C TRP A 269 23.21 21.71 -27.63
N GLY A 270 22.40 22.77 -27.68
CA GLY A 270 21.15 22.80 -28.44
C GLY A 270 19.93 23.01 -27.55
N THR A 271 18.75 22.64 -28.06
CA THR A 271 17.49 22.81 -27.33
C THR A 271 17.44 21.89 -26.12
N CYS A 272 17.15 22.45 -24.96
CA CYS A 272 16.75 21.65 -23.81
C CYS A 272 15.32 21.13 -24.03
N PRO A 273 15.06 19.83 -23.77
CA PRO A 273 13.72 19.27 -23.81
C PRO A 273 12.82 19.76 -22.66
#